data_AF-A0A246GB88-F1
#
_entry.id   AF-A0A246GB88-F1
#
_cell.length_a   1.000
_cell.length_b   1.000
_cell.length_c   1.000
_cell.angle_alpha   90.00
_cell.angle_beta   90.00
_cell.angle_gamma   90.00
#
_symmetry.space_group_name_H-M   'P 1'
#
loop_
_entity.id
_entity.type
_entity.pdbx_description
1 polymer ?
#
loop_
_entity_poly.entity_id
_entity_poly.type
_entity_poly.pdbx_seq_one_letter_code
_entity_poly.pdbx_strand_id
1 'polypeptide(L)'
;MKKGLFVFSVLLTLASCNDKKKDQNSENSQENNFLGVYKGTLPCADCSGIEVELVLNSNKTFLYNNLYLSQDNHAYKDKGTYTINNDTLILQKGKEQTHFLIGQDKLTLLDLNKKLIKGNFASYYILNKQKKYDYAGRYDIFYNSNENYKQTVSISPEKNQYKLVFSASKIKNKENCSFTGYGEVKNDTLWVNISNDSKQKVWMYVVPSHDNLGIEVFTPKYEDRFKMMYYCGGGGSLAGKYFKSIIKAGSIGDLNASTSIEDVLKLIPSAQITKKKGEGEFVDEVYDDYEIETQNKEKLFTITPPLNNGNLKEKINRVLIESPIFKTDKGINKQSTFEDLKKAYKISRIEPIEDGIVVHVDEIKASFSISKKSLKTGWWNEKTKTVDETKIALDSHFENFILWWN
;
A
#
# COMPACT_ATOMS: atom_id res chain seq x y z
N MET A 1 9.60 89.44 43.10
CA MET A 1 8.66 89.12 44.21
C MET A 1 8.21 87.68 44.05
N LYS A 2 8.27 86.89 45.16
CA LYS A 2 7.64 85.57 45.43
C LYS A 2 8.08 84.39 44.53
N LYS A 3 8.89 83.40 44.99
CA LYS A 3 8.79 82.36 46.04
C LYS A 3 7.94 81.13 45.66
N GLY A 4 8.56 79.94 45.78
CA GLY A 4 8.00 78.57 45.87
C GLY A 4 8.42 77.70 44.67
N LEU A 5 9.37 76.75 44.70
CA LEU A 5 9.84 75.70 45.64
C LEU A 5 8.90 74.49 45.82
N PHE A 6 9.22 73.37 45.14
CA PHE A 6 9.31 71.95 45.56
C PHE A 6 9.29 71.05 44.29
N VAL A 7 10.42 70.48 43.80
CA VAL A 7 11.21 69.30 44.23
C VAL A 7 10.75 67.96 43.60
N PHE A 8 11.64 67.46 42.71
CA PHE A 8 12.04 66.10 42.34
C PHE A 8 11.07 65.08 41.71
N SER A 9 11.47 64.55 40.54
CA SER A 9 12.00 63.17 40.36
C SER A 9 11.94 62.78 38.85
N VAL A 10 13.03 62.82 38.05
CA VAL A 10 14.14 61.84 37.87
C VAL A 10 14.04 61.01 36.55
N LEU A 11 15.23 60.76 35.96
CA LEU A 11 15.67 59.77 34.94
C LEU A 11 15.36 60.07 33.45
N LEU A 12 16.36 60.52 32.68
CA LEU A 12 17.43 59.77 31.96
C LEU A 12 16.94 59.10 30.66
N THR A 13 17.28 59.72 29.53
CA THR A 13 17.27 59.09 28.20
C THR A 13 18.70 58.72 27.82
N LEU A 14 19.01 57.42 27.80
CA LEU A 14 20.27 56.91 27.26
C LEU A 14 20.07 56.44 25.82
N ALA A 15 20.97 56.89 24.96
CA ALA A 15 21.19 56.39 23.61
C ALA A 15 21.70 54.93 23.65
N SER A 16 21.16 54.08 22.78
CA SER A 16 21.59 52.69 22.63
C SER A 16 22.37 52.52 21.32
N CYS A 17 23.67 52.22 21.46
CA CYS A 17 24.47 51.54 20.44
C CYS A 17 24.12 50.06 20.45
N ASN A 18 23.93 49.45 19.29
CA ASN A 18 23.73 48.00 19.17
C ASN A 18 24.97 47.37 18.52
N ASP A 19 25.74 46.66 19.33
CA ASP A 19 26.89 45.85 18.94
C ASP A 19 26.46 44.57 18.21
N LYS A 20 27.25 44.18 17.21
CA LYS A 20 27.16 42.89 16.53
C LYS A 20 27.36 41.75 17.53
N LYS A 21 26.33 40.93 17.75
CA LYS A 21 26.49 39.56 18.27
C LYS A 21 26.34 38.55 17.13
N LYS A 22 27.35 37.69 17.03
CA LYS A 22 27.30 36.43 16.28
C LYS A 22 26.18 35.55 16.86
N ASP A 23 25.18 35.25 16.07
CA ASP A 23 24.32 34.09 16.32
C ASP A 23 25.04 32.84 15.81
N GLN A 24 25.63 32.09 16.74
CA GLN A 24 25.83 30.66 16.57
C GLN A 24 24.53 29.98 17.00
N ASN A 25 23.73 29.57 16.02
CA ASN A 25 22.98 28.31 16.04
C ASN A 25 22.15 28.19 14.75
N SER A 26 22.80 27.66 13.71
CA SER A 26 22.13 27.08 12.55
C SER A 26 22.75 25.72 12.24
N GLU A 27 22.76 24.84 13.25
CA GLU A 27 23.08 23.42 13.12
C GLU A 27 22.03 22.64 13.93
N ASN A 28 20.78 22.57 13.46
CA ASN A 28 19.89 21.43 13.75
C ASN A 28 18.58 21.44 12.96
N SER A 29 18.64 21.21 11.65
CA SER A 29 17.44 20.92 10.84
C SER A 29 17.64 19.82 9.79
N GLN A 30 18.87 19.33 9.58
CA GLN A 30 19.17 18.22 8.67
C GLN A 30 19.45 16.87 9.37
N GLU A 31 19.64 16.82 10.69
CA GLU A 31 20.21 15.64 11.37
C GLU A 31 19.27 14.44 11.57
N ASN A 32 17.96 14.54 11.28
CA ASN A 32 17.00 13.48 11.64
C ASN A 32 16.10 12.97 10.51
N ASN A 33 16.34 13.36 9.25
CA ASN A 33 15.44 12.96 8.15
C ASN A 33 15.56 11.45 7.78
N PHE A 34 16.57 10.73 8.26
CA PHE A 34 16.72 9.29 8.01
C PHE A 34 16.10 8.41 9.12
N LEU A 35 15.55 8.99 10.20
CA LEU A 35 14.87 8.21 11.23
C LEU A 35 13.52 7.69 10.72
N GLY A 36 13.10 6.53 11.21
CA GLY A 36 11.81 5.92 10.88
C GLY A 36 11.93 4.45 10.52
N VAL A 37 10.89 3.94 9.87
CA VAL A 37 10.79 2.56 9.41
C VAL A 37 11.14 2.50 7.93
N TYR A 38 11.94 1.52 7.53
CA TYR A 38 12.32 1.26 6.15
C TYR A 38 11.97 -0.17 5.80
N LYS A 39 11.39 -0.38 4.61
CA LYS A 39 10.98 -1.70 4.14
C LYS A 39 11.51 -1.99 2.74
N GLY A 40 11.81 -3.26 2.48
CA GLY A 40 12.18 -3.75 1.17
C GLY A 40 12.28 -5.27 1.15
N THR A 41 12.45 -5.86 -0.03
CA THR A 41 12.56 -7.31 -0.18
C THR A 41 13.87 -7.63 -0.87
N LEU A 42 14.82 -8.15 -0.09
CA LEU A 42 16.15 -8.50 -0.57
C LEU A 42 16.10 -9.82 -1.35
N PRO A 43 17.01 -10.03 -2.33
CA PRO A 43 17.14 -11.32 -3.00
C PRO A 43 17.57 -12.42 -2.02
N CYS A 44 17.09 -13.64 -2.27
CA CYS A 44 17.40 -14.82 -1.49
C CYS A 44 17.94 -15.92 -2.42
N ALA A 45 18.91 -16.71 -1.95
CA ALA A 45 19.54 -17.74 -2.77
C ALA A 45 18.68 -19.00 -2.89
N ASP A 46 17.94 -19.34 -1.85
CA ASP A 46 17.20 -20.59 -1.66
C ASP A 46 15.73 -20.37 -1.25
N CYS A 47 15.24 -19.14 -1.35
CA CYS A 47 13.88 -18.76 -1.02
C CYS A 47 13.35 -17.66 -1.96
N SER A 48 12.07 -17.32 -1.87
CA SER A 48 11.44 -16.35 -2.77
C SER A 48 11.93 -14.91 -2.54
N GLY A 49 12.50 -14.63 -1.38
CA GLY A 49 13.01 -13.32 -0.98
C GLY A 49 13.11 -13.19 0.54
N ILE A 50 13.74 -12.11 1.01
CA ILE A 50 13.82 -11.77 2.43
C ILE A 50 13.11 -10.44 2.64
N GLU A 51 11.98 -10.44 3.33
CA GLU A 51 11.32 -9.19 3.72
C GLU A 51 12.09 -8.55 4.86
N VAL A 52 12.51 -7.32 4.66
CA VAL A 52 13.33 -6.58 5.60
C VAL A 52 12.55 -5.38 6.10
N GLU A 53 12.44 -5.26 7.42
CA GLU A 53 11.99 -4.06 8.09
C GLU A 53 13.09 -3.55 9.03
N LEU A 54 13.58 -2.34 8.76
CA LEU A 54 14.58 -1.64 9.56
C LEU A 54 13.94 -0.44 10.26
N VAL A 55 13.90 -0.46 11.58
CA VAL A 55 13.45 0.67 12.41
C VAL A 55 14.68 1.39 12.98
N LEU A 56 14.81 2.69 12.70
CA LEU A 56 15.87 3.55 13.24
C LEU A 56 15.29 4.53 14.25
N ASN A 57 15.74 4.42 15.50
CA ASN A 57 15.23 5.22 16.61
C ASN A 57 16.16 6.39 16.94
N SER A 58 15.59 7.51 17.41
CA SER A 58 16.35 8.73 17.78
C SER A 58 17.41 8.53 18.87
N ASN A 59 17.28 7.49 19.69
CA ASN A 59 18.26 7.11 20.72
C ASN A 59 19.45 6.28 20.18
N LYS A 60 19.68 6.29 18.85
CA LYS A 60 20.75 5.55 18.16
C LYS A 60 20.66 4.02 18.26
N THR A 61 19.45 3.49 18.48
CA THR A 61 19.18 2.05 18.45
C THR A 61 18.38 1.65 17.21
N PHE A 62 18.52 0.41 16.78
CA PHE A 62 17.75 -0.13 15.66
C PHE A 62 17.05 -1.45 16.00
N LEU A 63 16.01 -1.75 15.23
CA LEU A 63 15.39 -3.06 15.11
C LEU A 63 15.49 -3.49 13.64
N TYR A 64 16.03 -4.67 13.37
CA TYR A 64 16.19 -5.20 12.02
C TYR A 64 15.51 -6.56 11.93
N ASN A 65 14.30 -6.57 11.35
CA ASN A 65 13.48 -7.77 11.17
C ASN A 65 13.74 -8.32 9.76
N ASN A 66 13.96 -9.63 9.67
CA ASN A 66 14.13 -10.35 8.42
C ASN A 66 13.15 -11.52 8.41
N LEU A 67 12.25 -11.58 7.44
CA LEU A 67 11.36 -12.72 7.22
C LEU A 67 11.79 -13.42 5.91
N TYR A 68 12.29 -14.63 6.05
CA TYR A 68 12.67 -15.47 4.91
C TYR A 68 11.43 -16.14 4.35
N LEU A 69 11.10 -15.83 3.09
CA LEU A 69 9.92 -16.33 2.39
C LEU A 69 10.17 -17.74 1.84
N SER A 70 10.18 -18.72 2.74
CA SER A 70 10.31 -20.15 2.44
C SER A 70 9.07 -20.92 2.93
N GLN A 71 9.02 -22.24 2.71
CA GLN A 71 7.84 -23.04 3.08
C GLN A 71 7.45 -22.90 4.56
N ASP A 72 8.44 -22.78 5.46
CA ASP A 72 8.20 -22.68 6.89
C ASP A 72 8.22 -21.24 7.43
N ASN A 73 8.51 -20.24 6.58
CA ASN A 73 8.65 -18.83 6.93
C ASN A 73 9.47 -18.57 8.21
N HIS A 74 10.78 -18.33 8.06
CA HIS A 74 11.65 -18.10 9.21
C HIS A 74 11.87 -16.60 9.46
N ALA A 75 11.50 -16.13 10.66
CA ALA A 75 11.72 -14.74 11.07
C ALA A 75 12.92 -14.62 12.01
N TYR A 76 13.81 -13.68 11.68
CA TYR A 76 14.97 -13.30 12.50
C TYR A 76 14.86 -11.82 12.89
N LYS A 77 15.29 -11.52 14.12
CA LYS A 77 15.23 -10.17 14.67
C LYS A 77 16.56 -9.83 15.31
N ASP A 78 17.24 -8.83 14.72
CA ASP A 78 18.44 -8.24 15.28
C ASP A 78 18.11 -6.91 15.96
N LYS A 79 18.81 -6.62 17.05
CA LYS A 79 18.75 -5.35 17.77
C LYS A 79 20.16 -4.89 18.08
N GLY A 80 20.38 -3.58 18.07
CA GLY A 80 21.67 -3.02 18.41
C GLY A 80 21.68 -1.50 18.33
N THR A 81 22.88 -0.96 18.22
CA THR A 81 23.12 0.47 18.02
C THR A 81 23.58 0.74 16.60
N TYR A 82 23.33 1.94 16.10
CA TYR A 82 23.86 2.36 14.81
C TYR A 82 24.73 3.61 14.96
N THR A 83 25.67 3.76 14.02
CA THR A 83 26.46 4.99 13.84
C THR A 83 26.31 5.47 12.40
N ILE A 84 26.61 6.74 12.18
CA ILE A 84 26.64 7.33 10.85
C ILE A 84 28.05 7.86 10.60
N ASN A 85 28.59 7.55 9.43
CA ASN A 85 29.84 8.10 8.92
C ASN A 85 29.59 8.63 7.52
N ASN A 86 29.64 9.96 7.35
CA ASN A 86 29.18 10.67 6.15
C ASN A 86 27.74 10.22 5.80
N ASP A 87 27.52 9.70 4.59
CA ASP A 87 26.22 9.19 4.14
C ASP A 87 26.05 7.68 4.40
N THR A 88 26.93 7.05 5.19
CA THR A 88 26.86 5.61 5.47
C THR A 88 26.30 5.35 6.87
N LEU A 89 25.16 4.67 6.93
CA LEU A 89 24.58 4.09 8.13
C LEU A 89 25.25 2.74 8.43
N ILE A 90 25.71 2.55 9.67
CA ILE A 90 26.38 1.33 10.12
C ILE A 90 25.57 0.72 11.26
N LEU A 91 24.96 -0.44 11.02
CA LEU A 91 24.26 -1.22 12.04
C LEU A 91 25.23 -2.18 12.72
N GLN A 92 25.37 -2.10 14.05
CA GLN A 92 26.18 -3.03 14.83
C GLN A 92 25.31 -4.20 15.33
N LYS A 93 25.52 -5.40 14.77
CA LYS A 93 24.82 -6.65 15.11
C LYS A 93 25.78 -7.61 15.81
N GLY A 94 26.01 -7.42 17.11
CA GLY A 94 27.03 -8.18 17.83
C GLY A 94 28.43 -7.89 17.27
N LYS A 95 29.09 -8.89 16.66
CA LYS A 95 30.40 -8.72 16.00
C LYS A 95 30.29 -8.33 14.53
N GLU A 96 29.12 -8.44 13.93
CA GLU A 96 28.89 -8.15 12.53
C GLU A 96 28.43 -6.71 12.32
N GLN A 97 28.72 -6.18 11.13
CA GLN A 97 28.26 -4.86 10.70
C GLN A 97 27.49 -4.97 9.40
N THR A 98 26.36 -4.28 9.32
CA THR A 98 25.62 -4.08 8.07
C THR A 98 25.67 -2.61 7.70
N HIS A 99 25.99 -2.31 6.45
CA HIS A 99 26.20 -0.95 5.98
C HIS A 99 25.14 -0.57 4.94
N PHE A 100 24.55 0.61 5.09
CA PHE A 100 23.62 1.18 4.13
C PHE A 100 24.10 2.56 3.70
N LEU A 101 23.96 2.88 2.41
CA LEU A 101 24.03 4.26 1.95
C LEU A 101 22.68 4.96 2.22
N ILE A 102 22.73 6.10 2.89
CA ILE A 102 21.58 6.95 3.16
C ILE A 102 21.26 7.77 1.91
N GLY A 103 20.00 7.72 1.48
CA GLY A 103 19.47 8.59 0.44
C GLY A 103 18.16 9.24 0.88
N GLN A 104 17.61 10.09 0.00
CA GLN A 104 16.30 10.67 0.24
C GLN A 104 15.23 9.57 0.29
N ASP A 105 14.58 9.42 1.45
CA ASP A 105 13.54 8.42 1.73
C ASP A 105 13.92 6.97 1.39
N LYS A 106 15.22 6.64 1.39
CA LYS A 106 15.69 5.27 1.12
C LYS A 106 17.03 4.95 1.80
N LEU A 107 17.27 3.66 2.00
CA LEU A 107 18.55 3.09 2.42
C LEU A 107 18.96 2.02 1.41
N THR A 108 20.17 2.10 0.86
CA THR A 108 20.69 1.09 -0.08
C THR A 108 21.70 0.21 0.62
N LEU A 109 21.44 -1.10 0.71
CA LEU A 109 22.37 -2.07 1.28
C LEU A 109 23.67 -2.09 0.47
N LEU A 110 24.80 -2.01 1.18
CA LEU A 110 26.14 -2.07 0.59
C LEU A 110 26.71 -3.48 0.66
N ASP A 111 27.60 -3.81 -0.28
CA ASP A 111 28.33 -5.08 -0.27
C ASP A 111 29.37 -5.14 0.87
N LEU A 112 30.07 -6.28 0.98
CA LEU A 112 31.12 -6.49 1.99
C LEU A 112 32.30 -5.51 1.86
N ASN A 113 32.49 -4.91 0.68
CA ASN A 113 33.50 -3.89 0.41
C ASN A 113 32.97 -2.46 0.59
N LYS A 114 31.75 -2.31 1.13
CA LYS A 114 31.05 -1.02 1.35
C LYS A 114 30.78 -0.27 0.04
N LYS A 115 30.57 -0.99 -1.05
CA LYS A 115 30.23 -0.45 -2.37
C LYS A 115 28.78 -0.75 -2.72
N LEU A 116 28.24 0.09 -3.60
CA LEU A 116 26.91 -0.14 -4.18
C LEU A 116 26.92 -1.41 -5.02
N ILE A 117 25.90 -2.24 -4.81
CA ILE A 117 25.61 -3.39 -5.64
C ILE A 117 25.11 -2.89 -7.01
N LYS A 118 25.66 -3.44 -8.09
CA LYS A 118 25.38 -3.02 -9.48
C LYS A 118 24.66 -4.14 -10.24
N GLY A 119 24.12 -3.80 -11.42
CA GLY A 119 23.44 -4.73 -12.32
C GLY A 119 21.92 -4.75 -12.13
N ASN A 120 21.26 -5.73 -12.76
CA ASN A 120 19.79 -5.78 -12.85
C ASN A 120 19.08 -5.92 -11.49
N PHE A 121 19.78 -6.41 -10.47
CA PHE A 121 19.23 -6.61 -9.13
C PHE A 121 19.52 -5.45 -8.17
N ALA A 122 20.18 -4.37 -8.61
CA ALA A 122 20.56 -3.26 -7.73
C ALA A 122 19.36 -2.65 -6.99
N SER A 123 18.18 -2.59 -7.63
CA SER A 123 16.95 -2.06 -7.03
C SER A 123 16.35 -2.96 -5.93
N TYR A 124 16.75 -4.23 -5.85
CA TYR A 124 16.28 -5.16 -4.81
C TYR A 124 17.00 -4.93 -3.48
N TYR A 125 18.11 -4.20 -3.49
CA TYR A 125 18.89 -3.88 -2.30
C TYR A 125 18.53 -2.52 -1.69
N ILE A 126 17.42 -1.93 -2.13
CA ILE A 126 16.91 -0.65 -1.63
C ILE A 126 15.77 -0.91 -0.64
N LEU A 127 15.86 -0.31 0.55
CA LEU A 127 14.78 -0.20 1.50
C LEU A 127 14.18 1.20 1.40
N ASN A 128 12.89 1.31 1.12
CA ASN A 128 12.19 2.58 1.04
C ASN A 128 11.63 2.97 2.41
N LYS A 129 11.66 4.27 2.72
CA LYS A 129 11.12 4.80 3.97
C LYS A 129 9.60 4.65 3.96
N GLN A 130 9.07 4.05 5.01
CA GLN A 130 7.64 4.00 5.27
C GLN A 130 7.11 5.41 5.44
N LYS A 131 6.24 5.83 4.52
CA LYS A 131 5.48 7.08 4.67
C LYS A 131 4.36 6.86 5.69
N LYS A 132 3.87 7.97 6.25
CA LYS A 132 2.66 7.98 7.07
C LYS A 132 1.53 7.28 6.30
N TYR A 133 0.92 6.29 6.94
CA TYR A 133 -0.11 5.47 6.31
C TYR A 133 -1.50 6.03 6.62
N ASP A 134 -2.36 6.09 5.60
CA ASP A 134 -3.77 6.40 5.76
C ASP A 134 -4.58 5.12 5.97
N TYR A 135 -4.89 4.86 7.24
CA TYR A 135 -5.66 3.69 7.65
C TYR A 135 -7.13 3.75 7.24
N ALA A 136 -7.66 4.92 6.85
CA ALA A 136 -9.07 5.01 6.52
C ALA A 136 -9.39 4.21 5.25
N GLY A 137 -10.36 3.30 5.34
CA GLY A 137 -10.77 2.49 4.20
C GLY A 137 -11.41 1.17 4.56
N ARG A 138 -11.67 0.39 3.52
CA ARG A 138 -12.17 -0.97 3.63
C ARG A 138 -11.11 -1.91 3.10
N TYR A 139 -10.87 -2.97 3.86
CA TYR A 139 -9.86 -3.97 3.58
C TYR A 139 -10.50 -5.36 3.55
N ASP A 140 -10.03 -6.21 2.64
CA ASP A 140 -10.46 -7.59 2.51
C ASP A 140 -9.26 -8.52 2.66
N ILE A 141 -9.47 -9.68 3.29
CA ILE A 141 -8.45 -10.72 3.33
C ILE A 141 -8.34 -11.41 1.96
N PHE A 142 -7.11 -11.81 1.61
CA PHE A 142 -6.85 -12.63 0.43
C PHE A 142 -6.79 -14.10 0.83
N TYR A 143 -7.76 -14.90 0.39
CA TYR A 143 -7.70 -16.36 0.46
C TYR A 143 -7.61 -16.91 -0.96
N ASN A 144 -6.61 -17.77 -1.21
CA ASN A 144 -6.44 -18.46 -2.49
C ASN A 144 -7.36 -19.68 -2.66
N SER A 145 -8.21 -19.97 -1.69
CA SER A 145 -9.12 -21.12 -1.75
C SER A 145 -10.52 -20.69 -2.18
N ASN A 146 -11.23 -21.64 -2.82
CA ASN A 146 -12.62 -21.55 -3.29
C ASN A 146 -13.67 -21.34 -2.18
N GLU A 147 -13.31 -20.71 -1.07
CA GLU A 147 -14.18 -20.56 0.08
C GLU A 147 -15.06 -19.31 -0.03
N ASN A 148 -16.35 -19.50 0.22
CA ASN A 148 -17.35 -18.43 0.37
C ASN A 148 -17.09 -17.50 1.58
N TYR A 149 -15.98 -17.71 2.31
CA TYR A 149 -15.61 -16.97 3.49
C TYR A 149 -14.84 -15.70 3.13
N LYS A 150 -15.49 -14.54 3.28
CA LYS A 150 -14.90 -13.22 3.05
C LYS A 150 -14.81 -12.50 4.38
N GLN A 151 -13.62 -12.23 4.88
CA GLN A 151 -13.42 -11.42 6.07
C GLN A 151 -12.93 -10.03 5.68
N THR A 152 -13.50 -9.02 6.33
CA THR A 152 -13.29 -7.62 5.97
C THR A 152 -13.07 -6.81 7.24
N VAL A 153 -12.26 -5.77 7.15
CA VAL A 153 -12.15 -4.75 8.19
C VAL A 153 -12.38 -3.39 7.55
N SER A 154 -13.28 -2.62 8.14
CA SER A 154 -13.50 -1.21 7.79
C SER A 154 -12.92 -0.34 8.88
N ILE A 155 -12.08 0.60 8.51
CA ILE A 155 -11.42 1.53 9.42
C ILE A 155 -11.86 2.95 9.05
N SER A 156 -12.42 3.67 10.01
CA SER A 156 -12.94 5.03 9.81
C SER A 156 -12.41 5.97 10.88
N PRO A 157 -11.99 7.19 10.51
CA PRO A 157 -11.58 8.19 11.49
C PRO A 157 -12.79 8.64 12.33
N GLU A 158 -12.60 8.72 13.65
CA GLU A 158 -13.58 9.24 14.61
C GLU A 158 -12.90 10.17 15.62
N LYS A 159 -13.05 11.48 15.42
CA LYS A 159 -12.40 12.53 16.24
C LYS A 159 -10.88 12.34 16.33
N ASN A 160 -10.38 11.82 17.46
CA ASN A 160 -8.95 11.64 17.76
C ASN A 160 -8.49 10.18 17.68
N GLN A 161 -9.35 9.28 17.21
CA GLN A 161 -9.08 7.84 17.13
C GLN A 161 -9.66 7.28 15.82
N TYR A 162 -9.45 5.98 15.59
CA TYR A 162 -10.09 5.22 14.52
C TYR A 162 -11.06 4.22 15.10
N LYS A 163 -12.21 4.06 14.46
CA LYS A 163 -13.10 2.93 14.66
C LYS A 163 -12.74 1.83 13.66
N LEU A 164 -12.61 0.61 14.16
CA LEU A 164 -12.38 -0.58 13.36
C LEU A 164 -13.58 -1.51 13.48
N VAL A 165 -14.11 -1.95 12.35
CA VAL A 165 -15.23 -2.89 12.28
C VAL A 165 -14.81 -4.09 11.44
N PHE A 166 -14.58 -5.22 12.10
CA PHE A 166 -14.35 -6.50 11.45
C PHE A 166 -15.67 -7.21 11.25
N SER A 167 -15.87 -7.74 10.06
CA SER A 167 -17.03 -8.56 9.71
C SER A 167 -16.62 -9.67 8.75
N ALA A 168 -17.37 -10.77 8.74
CA ALA A 168 -17.19 -11.81 7.74
C ALA A 168 -18.51 -12.25 7.09
N SER A 169 -18.42 -12.88 5.91
CA SER A 169 -19.53 -13.53 5.23
C SER A 169 -20.35 -14.38 6.20
N LYS A 170 -21.68 -14.32 6.06
CA LYS A 170 -22.57 -15.19 6.85
C LYS A 170 -22.45 -16.63 6.36
N ILE A 171 -22.22 -17.55 7.29
CA ILE A 171 -22.33 -19.00 7.04
C ILE A 171 -23.60 -19.47 7.75
N LYS A 172 -24.54 -20.07 7.00
CA LYS A 172 -25.87 -20.46 7.53
C LYS A 172 -26.58 -19.30 8.27
N ASN A 173 -26.58 -18.10 7.68
CA ASN A 173 -27.16 -16.86 8.24
C ASN A 173 -26.54 -16.32 9.54
N LYS A 174 -25.44 -16.89 10.03
CA LYS A 174 -24.69 -16.38 11.19
C LYS A 174 -23.41 -15.68 10.73
N GLU A 175 -23.17 -14.47 11.23
CA GLU A 175 -21.88 -13.78 11.03
C GLU A 175 -20.77 -14.60 11.69
N ASN A 176 -19.79 -15.00 10.91
CA ASN A 176 -18.73 -15.88 11.39
C ASN A 176 -17.57 -15.10 12.05
N CYS A 177 -17.43 -13.80 11.80
CA CYS A 177 -16.60 -12.91 12.61
C CYS A 177 -17.30 -11.58 12.84
N SER A 178 -17.21 -11.05 14.05
CA SER A 178 -17.70 -9.70 14.38
C SER A 178 -16.89 -9.10 15.52
N PHE A 179 -16.24 -7.97 15.25
CA PHE A 179 -15.55 -7.16 16.26
C PHE A 179 -15.70 -5.68 15.90
N THR A 180 -16.00 -4.85 16.90
CA THR A 180 -15.90 -3.39 16.77
C THR A 180 -15.02 -2.87 17.89
N GLY A 181 -14.00 -2.10 17.54
CA GLY A 181 -13.07 -1.52 18.48
C GLY A 181 -12.64 -0.13 18.08
N TYR A 182 -11.99 0.55 19.02
CA TYR A 182 -11.42 1.88 18.79
C TYR A 182 -9.93 1.84 19.08
N GLY A 183 -9.16 2.59 18.30
CA GLY A 183 -7.71 2.61 18.44
C GLY A 183 -7.08 3.92 18.02
N GLU A 184 -5.87 4.14 18.52
CA GLU A 184 -5.08 5.34 18.27
C GLU A 184 -3.78 4.98 17.56
N VAL A 185 -3.32 5.89 16.69
CA VAL A 185 -2.03 5.72 16.01
C VAL A 185 -0.93 6.24 16.94
N LYS A 186 0.04 5.37 17.23
CA LYS A 186 1.26 5.72 17.96
C LYS A 186 2.46 5.12 17.24
N ASN A 187 3.42 5.96 16.87
CA ASN A 187 4.61 5.58 16.10
C ASN A 187 4.24 4.80 14.82
N ASP A 188 3.33 5.36 14.01
CA ASP A 188 2.85 4.75 12.76
C ASP A 188 2.25 3.34 12.90
N THR A 189 1.82 2.97 14.12
CA THR A 189 1.08 1.74 14.40
C THR A 189 -0.27 2.10 15.01
N LEU A 190 -1.35 1.54 14.47
CA LEU A 190 -2.69 1.69 15.02
C LEU A 190 -2.92 0.61 16.10
N TRP A 191 -3.13 1.05 17.34
CA TRP A 191 -3.27 0.18 18.51
C TRP A 191 -4.72 0.09 18.96
N VAL A 192 -5.24 -1.12 19.09
CA VAL A 192 -6.63 -1.40 19.47
C VAL A 192 -6.65 -2.36 20.65
N ASN A 193 -7.35 -2.01 21.72
CA ASN A 193 -7.58 -2.97 22.81
C ASN A 193 -8.73 -3.90 22.40
N ILE A 194 -8.47 -5.21 22.39
CA ILE A 194 -9.43 -6.24 22.01
C ILE A 194 -9.91 -7.05 23.22
N SER A 195 -9.56 -6.67 24.44
CA SER A 195 -10.07 -7.33 25.64
C SER A 195 -11.38 -6.72 26.09
N ASN A 196 -12.35 -7.57 26.46
CA ASN A 196 -13.57 -7.15 27.14
C ASN A 196 -13.37 -6.96 28.65
N ASP A 197 -12.21 -7.33 29.20
CA ASP A 197 -11.88 -7.14 30.61
C ASP A 197 -11.14 -5.81 30.83
N SER A 198 -11.77 -4.92 31.61
CA SER A 198 -11.19 -3.63 32.01
C SER A 198 -9.87 -3.75 32.79
N LYS A 199 -9.61 -4.89 33.46
CA LYS A 199 -8.41 -5.13 34.28
C LYS A 199 -7.26 -5.74 33.48
N GLN A 200 -7.55 -6.45 32.39
CA GLN A 200 -6.55 -7.10 31.55
C GLN A 200 -6.66 -6.60 30.10
N LYS A 201 -5.77 -5.69 29.71
CA LYS A 201 -5.71 -5.20 28.32
C LYS A 201 -5.01 -6.23 27.42
N VAL A 202 -5.58 -6.45 26.25
CA VAL A 202 -4.96 -7.26 25.19
C VAL A 202 -4.87 -6.36 23.97
N TRP A 203 -3.65 -6.08 23.53
CA TRP A 203 -3.41 -5.15 22.44
C TRP A 203 -3.30 -5.88 21.12
N MET A 204 -4.09 -5.44 20.15
CA MET A 204 -3.93 -5.73 18.73
C MET A 204 -3.22 -4.54 18.08
N TYR A 205 -2.26 -4.80 17.22
CA TYR A 205 -1.69 -3.79 16.33
C TYR A 205 -2.24 -3.94 14.92
N VAL A 206 -2.33 -2.82 14.23
CA VAL A 206 -2.58 -2.72 12.80
C VAL A 206 -1.48 -1.87 12.20
N VAL A 207 -0.71 -2.46 11.29
CA VAL A 207 0.42 -1.80 10.60
C VAL A 207 0.22 -1.89 9.09
N PRO A 208 0.83 -1.00 8.29
CA PRO A 208 0.86 -1.18 6.84
C PRO A 208 1.52 -2.51 6.51
N SER A 209 0.97 -3.26 5.56
CA SER A 209 1.59 -4.50 5.08
C SER A 209 2.97 -4.23 4.48
N HIS A 210 3.81 -5.26 4.35
CA HIS A 210 5.15 -5.09 3.78
C HIS A 210 5.14 -4.48 2.36
N ASP A 211 4.13 -4.83 1.56
CA ASP A 211 3.93 -4.31 0.20
C ASP A 211 3.17 -2.97 0.13
N ASN A 212 2.75 -2.42 1.27
CA ASN A 212 1.93 -1.21 1.39
C ASN A 212 0.59 -1.25 0.61
N LEU A 213 0.13 -2.42 0.16
CA LEU A 213 -1.17 -2.57 -0.52
C LEU A 213 -2.33 -2.78 0.46
N GLY A 214 -2.06 -2.73 1.76
CA GLY A 214 -3.06 -2.89 2.80
C GLY A 214 -2.44 -2.88 4.20
N ILE A 215 -2.96 -3.73 5.06
CA ILE A 215 -2.60 -3.78 6.48
C ILE A 215 -2.33 -5.21 6.94
N GLU A 216 -1.52 -5.33 7.98
CA GLU A 216 -1.32 -6.54 8.76
C GLU A 216 -1.84 -6.33 10.17
N VAL A 217 -2.59 -7.32 10.65
CA VAL A 217 -3.28 -7.29 11.95
C VAL A 217 -2.79 -8.47 12.78
N PHE A 218 -2.25 -8.19 13.97
CA PHE A 218 -1.80 -9.23 14.89
C PHE A 218 -1.69 -8.73 16.34
N THR A 219 -1.22 -9.58 17.26
CA THR A 219 -0.89 -9.22 18.64
C THR A 219 0.63 -9.13 18.84
N PRO A 220 1.14 -8.22 19.70
CA PRO A 220 2.58 -8.16 20.01
C PRO A 220 3.12 -9.44 20.64
N LYS A 221 2.29 -10.09 21.46
CA LYS A 221 2.57 -11.36 22.10
C LYS A 221 1.91 -12.47 21.31
N TYR A 222 2.66 -13.49 20.94
CA TYR A 222 2.16 -14.57 20.10
C TYR A 222 1.05 -15.36 20.79
N GLU A 223 1.14 -15.56 22.10
CA GLU A 223 0.13 -16.23 22.93
C GLU A 223 -1.20 -15.48 22.99
N ASP A 224 -1.21 -14.16 22.83
CA ASP A 224 -2.44 -13.36 22.85
C ASP A 224 -3.29 -13.54 21.57
N ARG A 225 -2.74 -14.16 20.51
CA ARG A 225 -3.46 -14.41 19.25
C ARG A 225 -4.75 -15.21 19.44
N PHE A 226 -4.81 -16.05 20.47
CA PHE A 226 -6.02 -16.82 20.78
C PHE A 226 -7.19 -15.93 21.19
N LYS A 227 -6.93 -14.72 21.73
CA LYS A 227 -7.99 -13.73 22.01
C LYS A 227 -8.61 -13.15 20.75
N MET A 228 -7.86 -13.07 19.65
CA MET A 228 -8.38 -12.64 18.36
C MET A 228 -9.35 -13.67 17.78
N MET A 229 -9.16 -14.95 18.07
CA MET A 229 -10.05 -16.03 17.63
C MET A 229 -11.42 -15.99 18.33
N TYR A 230 -11.55 -15.35 19.50
CA TYR A 230 -12.83 -15.29 20.21
C TYR A 230 -13.91 -14.51 19.45
N TYR A 231 -13.50 -13.64 18.55
CA TYR A 231 -14.39 -12.85 17.70
C TYR A 231 -14.81 -13.57 16.43
N CYS A 232 -14.31 -14.80 16.22
CA CYS A 232 -14.42 -15.55 14.98
C CYS A 232 -14.79 -17.02 15.23
N GLY A 233 -15.77 -17.54 14.51
CA GLY A 233 -16.17 -18.94 14.50
C GLY A 233 -15.34 -19.79 13.54
N GLY A 234 -15.41 -21.11 13.70
CA GLY A 234 -14.85 -22.07 12.75
C GLY A 234 -13.32 -22.08 12.64
N GLY A 235 -12.61 -21.59 13.67
CA GLY A 235 -11.15 -21.47 13.65
C GLY A 235 -10.62 -20.18 13.00
N GLY A 236 -11.50 -19.26 12.60
CA GLY A 236 -11.12 -17.94 12.11
C GLY A 236 -10.46 -17.05 13.18
N SER A 237 -9.86 -15.96 12.74
CA SER A 237 -9.20 -14.99 13.60
C SER A 237 -9.27 -13.59 13.00
N LEU A 238 -9.24 -12.55 13.83
CA LEU A 238 -9.02 -11.17 13.35
C LEU A 238 -7.62 -10.98 12.74
N ALA A 239 -6.68 -11.89 13.04
CA ALA A 239 -5.32 -11.85 12.54
C ALA A 239 -5.24 -12.08 11.03
N GLY A 240 -4.34 -11.37 10.36
CA GLY A 240 -4.04 -11.61 8.96
C GLY A 240 -3.59 -10.38 8.20
N LYS A 241 -3.28 -10.60 6.92
CA LYS A 241 -3.00 -9.56 5.93
C LYS A 241 -4.28 -9.25 5.17
N TYR A 242 -4.65 -7.97 5.13
CA TYR A 242 -5.84 -7.48 4.44
C TYR A 242 -5.44 -6.43 3.41
N PHE A 243 -5.92 -6.55 2.18
CA PHE A 243 -5.65 -5.61 1.11
C PHE A 243 -6.67 -4.48 1.12
N LYS A 244 -6.22 -3.26 0.85
CA LYS A 244 -7.10 -2.13 0.56
C LYS A 244 -7.64 -2.30 -0.86
N SER A 245 -8.76 -2.99 -0.97
CA SER A 245 -9.20 -3.70 -2.18
C SER A 245 -10.20 -2.93 -3.04
N ILE A 246 -10.66 -1.76 -2.59
CA ILE A 246 -11.78 -1.07 -3.23
C ILE A 246 -11.32 -0.35 -4.50
N ILE A 247 -12.05 -0.60 -5.57
CA ILE A 247 -11.98 0.11 -6.85
C ILE A 247 -13.03 1.23 -6.86
N LYS A 248 -12.62 2.42 -7.29
CA LYS A 248 -13.51 3.55 -7.61
C LYS A 248 -13.07 4.18 -8.93
N ALA A 249 -13.86 5.09 -9.45
CA ALA A 249 -13.46 5.91 -10.60
C ALA A 249 -12.11 6.61 -10.32
N GLY A 250 -11.07 6.24 -11.07
CA GLY A 250 -9.74 6.84 -10.93
C GLY A 250 -8.89 6.34 -9.76
N SER A 251 -9.26 5.25 -9.06
CA SER A 251 -8.45 4.72 -7.95
C SER A 251 -8.64 3.23 -7.68
N ILE A 252 -7.58 2.58 -7.19
CA ILE A 252 -7.56 1.21 -6.66
C ILE A 252 -6.76 1.21 -5.36
N GLY A 253 -7.42 0.87 -4.25
CA GLY A 253 -6.79 0.97 -2.93
C GLY A 253 -6.31 2.40 -2.66
N ASP A 254 -5.01 2.57 -2.44
CA ASP A 254 -4.35 3.87 -2.24
C ASP A 254 -3.80 4.50 -3.53
N LEU A 255 -3.74 3.74 -4.63
CA LEU A 255 -3.27 4.25 -5.92
C LEU A 255 -4.40 5.00 -6.63
N ASN A 256 -4.06 6.10 -7.30
CA ASN A 256 -5.04 6.90 -8.04
C ASN A 256 -4.43 7.56 -9.29
N ALA A 257 -5.27 8.22 -10.09
CA ALA A 257 -4.89 8.87 -11.34
C ALA A 257 -3.77 9.94 -11.22
N SER A 258 -3.48 10.44 -10.01
CA SER A 258 -2.36 11.36 -9.79
C SER A 258 -1.04 10.68 -9.41
N THR A 259 -1.07 9.39 -9.09
CA THR A 259 0.09 8.60 -8.69
C THR A 259 1.01 8.37 -9.89
N SER A 260 2.30 8.69 -9.74
CA SER A 260 3.32 8.42 -10.76
C SER A 260 3.85 6.99 -10.67
N ILE A 261 4.46 6.50 -11.76
CA ILE A 261 5.15 5.20 -11.75
C ILE A 261 6.27 5.20 -10.70
N GLU A 262 7.02 6.29 -10.55
CA GLU A 262 8.05 6.44 -9.54
C GLU A 262 7.49 6.31 -8.11
N ASP A 263 6.30 6.87 -7.84
CA ASP A 263 5.65 6.71 -6.54
C ASP A 263 5.31 5.25 -6.23
N VAL A 264 4.85 4.49 -7.24
CA VAL A 264 4.57 3.05 -7.08
C VAL A 264 5.86 2.27 -6.79
N LEU A 265 6.93 2.53 -7.53
CA LEU A 265 8.23 1.87 -7.33
C LEU A 265 8.87 2.19 -5.96
N LYS A 266 8.50 3.32 -5.34
CA LYS A 266 8.89 3.67 -3.97
C LYS A 266 7.99 3.04 -2.91
N LEU A 267 6.73 2.79 -3.25
CA LEU A 267 5.72 2.26 -2.33
C LEU A 267 5.81 0.74 -2.19
N ILE A 268 5.91 0.04 -3.32
CA ILE A 268 5.87 -1.42 -3.40
C ILE A 268 7.32 -1.96 -3.53
N PRO A 269 7.70 -3.03 -2.80
CA PRO A 269 9.01 -3.64 -2.95
C PRO A 269 9.32 -4.07 -4.38
N SER A 270 10.53 -3.75 -4.88
CA SER A 270 10.98 -4.07 -6.24
C SER A 270 10.80 -5.55 -6.62
N ALA A 271 10.92 -6.47 -5.66
CA ALA A 271 10.76 -7.91 -5.90
C ALA A 271 9.33 -8.34 -6.30
N GLN A 272 8.34 -7.48 -6.05
CA GLN A 272 6.92 -7.68 -6.38
C GLN A 272 6.50 -6.91 -7.64
N ILE A 273 7.43 -6.27 -8.34
CA ILE A 273 7.16 -5.49 -9.54
C ILE A 273 8.00 -6.06 -10.68
N THR A 274 7.32 -6.55 -11.72
CA THR A 274 7.98 -7.00 -12.94
C THR A 274 7.68 -6.02 -14.07
N LYS A 275 8.72 -5.35 -14.59
CA LYS A 275 8.60 -4.53 -15.79
C LYS A 275 8.60 -5.42 -17.04
N LYS A 276 7.58 -5.26 -17.89
CA LYS A 276 7.43 -5.94 -19.18
C LYS A 276 7.15 -4.93 -20.28
N LYS A 277 7.34 -5.37 -21.54
CA LYS A 277 6.81 -4.64 -22.70
C LYS A 277 5.36 -5.07 -22.89
N GLY A 278 4.44 -4.12 -22.79
CA GLY A 278 3.05 -4.28 -23.19
C GLY A 278 2.90 -3.97 -24.67
N GLU A 279 1.96 -4.64 -25.34
CA GLU A 279 1.58 -4.35 -26.73
C GLU A 279 0.26 -3.58 -26.74
N GLY A 280 0.21 -2.51 -27.51
CA GLY A 280 -0.94 -1.65 -27.69
C GLY A 280 -1.95 -2.17 -28.71
N GLU A 281 -2.94 -1.33 -29.03
CA GLU A 281 -3.90 -1.62 -30.11
C GLU A 281 -3.25 -1.57 -31.50
N PHE A 282 -2.16 -0.81 -31.64
CA PHE A 282 -1.35 -0.74 -32.85
C PHE A 282 -0.04 -1.50 -32.66
N VAL A 283 0.41 -2.21 -33.71
CA VAL A 283 1.61 -3.07 -33.70
C VAL A 283 2.88 -2.34 -33.23
N ASP A 284 2.95 -1.02 -33.45
CA ASP A 284 4.11 -0.20 -33.12
C ASP A 284 4.03 0.41 -31.71
N GLU A 285 2.87 0.31 -31.04
CA GLU A 285 2.68 0.81 -29.69
C GLU A 285 3.19 -0.21 -28.67
N VAL A 286 4.41 0.03 -28.20
CA VAL A 286 4.99 -0.72 -27.10
C VAL A 286 4.87 0.13 -25.84
N TYR A 287 4.24 -0.40 -24.79
CA TYR A 287 4.09 0.26 -23.50
C TYR A 287 5.04 -0.34 -22.46
N ASP A 288 5.37 0.44 -21.44
CA ASP A 288 6.01 -0.06 -20.23
C ASP A 288 4.95 -0.57 -19.24
N ASP A 289 4.75 -1.87 -19.18
CA ASP A 289 3.85 -2.50 -18.22
C ASP A 289 4.62 -2.83 -16.93
N TYR A 290 4.00 -2.51 -15.79
CA TYR A 290 4.50 -2.87 -14.47
C TYR A 290 3.49 -3.82 -13.82
N GLU A 291 3.81 -5.10 -13.79
CA GLU A 291 2.99 -6.15 -13.20
C GLU A 291 3.28 -6.21 -11.69
N ILE A 292 2.25 -5.97 -10.87
CA ILE A 292 2.30 -6.05 -9.41
C ILE A 292 1.80 -7.43 -8.97
N GLU A 293 2.60 -8.10 -8.16
CA GLU A 293 2.31 -9.46 -7.67
C GLU A 293 2.38 -9.53 -6.14
N THR A 294 1.76 -10.57 -5.58
CA THR A 294 2.03 -10.98 -4.20
C THR A 294 3.45 -11.52 -4.07
N GLN A 295 3.91 -11.67 -2.83
CA GLN A 295 5.17 -12.35 -2.50
C GLN A 295 5.25 -13.79 -3.07
N ASN A 296 4.09 -14.44 -3.26
CA ASN A 296 3.97 -15.80 -3.80
C ASN A 296 3.80 -15.81 -5.33
N LYS A 297 4.06 -14.69 -6.02
CA LYS A 297 3.96 -14.55 -7.48
C LYS A 297 2.54 -14.71 -8.02
N GLU A 298 1.55 -14.37 -7.20
CA GLU A 298 0.17 -14.29 -7.65
C GLU A 298 -0.11 -12.88 -8.13
N LYS A 299 -0.60 -12.76 -9.36
CA LYS A 299 -0.84 -11.46 -9.99
C LYS A 299 -1.95 -10.71 -9.31
N LEU A 300 -1.75 -9.41 -9.09
CA LEU A 300 -2.72 -8.51 -8.48
C LEU A 300 -3.34 -7.60 -9.53
N PHE A 301 -2.51 -6.79 -10.17
CA PHE A 301 -2.88 -5.88 -11.24
C PHE A 301 -1.63 -5.42 -11.98
N THR A 302 -1.82 -4.92 -13.20
CA THR A 302 -0.76 -4.30 -14.00
C THR A 302 -1.07 -2.83 -14.21
N ILE A 303 -0.10 -1.96 -13.97
CA ILE A 303 -0.20 -0.53 -14.27
C ILE A 303 0.59 -0.18 -15.52
N THR A 304 0.04 0.71 -16.34
CA THR A 304 0.65 1.19 -17.57
C THR A 304 0.55 2.73 -17.61
N PRO A 305 1.66 3.47 -17.79
CA PRO A 305 1.63 4.91 -18.06
C PRO A 305 1.14 5.18 -19.50
N PRO A 306 0.91 6.44 -19.89
CA PRO A 306 0.77 6.81 -21.31
C PRO A 306 2.00 6.39 -22.12
N LEU A 307 1.88 6.41 -23.45
CA LEU A 307 2.97 6.07 -24.37
C LEU A 307 4.14 7.08 -24.28
N ASN A 308 5.02 6.88 -23.31
CA ASN A 308 6.23 7.65 -23.06
C ASN A 308 7.24 6.79 -22.27
N ASN A 309 7.68 5.71 -22.91
CA ASN A 309 8.47 4.65 -22.25
C ASN A 309 9.73 5.19 -21.56
N GLY A 310 10.01 4.65 -20.38
CA GLY A 310 11.15 5.00 -19.54
C GLY A 310 10.91 6.21 -18.63
N ASN A 311 9.87 7.01 -18.87
CA ASN A 311 9.58 8.17 -18.02
C ASN A 311 8.81 7.77 -16.75
N LEU A 312 9.54 7.52 -15.66
CA LEU A 312 8.94 7.13 -14.37
C LEU A 312 8.09 8.25 -13.72
N LYS A 313 8.19 9.49 -14.19
CA LYS A 313 7.36 10.60 -13.68
C LYS A 313 5.96 10.63 -14.27
N GLU A 314 5.71 9.84 -15.31
CA GLU A 314 4.36 9.70 -15.85
C GLU A 314 3.41 9.15 -14.81
N LYS A 315 2.17 9.63 -14.89
CA LYS A 315 1.07 9.12 -14.08
C LYS A 315 0.56 7.81 -14.65
N ILE A 316 -0.08 7.03 -13.80
CA ILE A 316 -0.76 5.81 -14.24
C ILE A 316 -1.93 6.21 -15.16
N ASN A 317 -1.98 5.62 -16.35
CA ASN A 317 -3.05 5.84 -17.33
C ASN A 317 -4.04 4.66 -17.37
N ARG A 318 -3.52 3.45 -17.22
CA ARG A 318 -4.29 2.21 -17.32
C ARG A 318 -3.95 1.28 -16.17
N VAL A 319 -4.97 0.62 -15.63
CA VAL A 319 -4.83 -0.47 -14.65
C VAL A 319 -5.60 -1.69 -15.13
N LEU A 320 -4.90 -2.79 -15.42
CA LEU A 320 -5.49 -4.10 -15.69
C LEU A 320 -5.66 -4.87 -14.38
N ILE A 321 -6.89 -5.23 -14.04
CA ILE A 321 -7.21 -6.01 -12.84
C ILE A 321 -7.05 -7.49 -13.12
N GLU A 322 -6.18 -8.16 -12.36
CA GLU A 322 -5.84 -9.58 -12.54
C GLU A 322 -6.30 -10.45 -11.37
N SER A 323 -6.48 -9.86 -10.17
CA SER A 323 -6.97 -10.58 -8.99
C SER A 323 -8.41 -10.21 -8.62
N PRO A 324 -9.26 -11.20 -8.24
CA PRO A 324 -10.62 -10.96 -7.78
C PRO A 324 -10.69 -10.30 -6.39
N ILE A 325 -9.56 -10.11 -5.70
CA ILE A 325 -9.54 -9.38 -4.43
C ILE A 325 -9.97 -7.93 -4.62
N PHE A 326 -9.59 -7.31 -5.73
CA PHE A 326 -9.97 -5.95 -6.04
C PHE A 326 -11.37 -5.93 -6.61
N LYS A 327 -12.23 -5.10 -6.01
CA LYS A 327 -13.64 -5.03 -6.37
C LYS A 327 -14.17 -3.62 -6.23
N THR A 328 -15.16 -3.30 -7.06
CA THR A 328 -15.90 -2.05 -6.92
C THR A 328 -16.73 -2.04 -5.62
N ASP A 329 -17.21 -0.87 -5.22
CA ASP A 329 -18.15 -0.72 -4.11
C ASP A 329 -19.44 -1.55 -4.28
N LYS A 330 -19.87 -1.76 -5.54
CA LYS A 330 -20.99 -2.65 -5.91
C LYS A 330 -20.58 -4.12 -6.11
N GLY A 331 -19.33 -4.48 -5.80
CA GLY A 331 -18.87 -5.87 -5.72
C GLY A 331 -18.38 -6.50 -7.03
N ILE A 332 -18.33 -5.76 -8.13
CA ILE A 332 -17.77 -6.25 -9.41
C ILE A 332 -16.25 -6.44 -9.30
N ASN A 333 -15.77 -7.62 -9.72
CA ASN A 333 -14.36 -8.01 -9.73
C ASN A 333 -14.02 -8.85 -10.99
N LYS A 334 -12.79 -9.36 -11.08
CA LYS A 334 -12.31 -10.14 -12.24
C LYS A 334 -13.09 -11.43 -12.53
N GLN A 335 -13.74 -12.01 -11.52
CA GLN A 335 -14.53 -13.25 -11.65
C GLN A 335 -16.01 -12.97 -11.96
N SER A 336 -16.46 -11.73 -11.87
CA SER A 336 -17.85 -11.36 -12.16
C SER A 336 -18.24 -11.69 -13.60
N THR A 337 -19.54 -11.86 -13.80
CA THR A 337 -20.16 -12.12 -15.10
C THR A 337 -20.77 -10.86 -15.71
N PHE A 338 -21.15 -10.94 -16.98
CA PHE A 338 -21.92 -9.89 -17.65
C PHE A 338 -23.25 -9.59 -16.94
N GLU A 339 -23.91 -10.61 -16.40
CA GLU A 339 -25.13 -10.45 -15.60
C GLU A 339 -24.88 -9.63 -14.34
N ASP A 340 -23.81 -9.94 -13.60
CA ASP A 340 -23.44 -9.21 -12.38
C ASP A 340 -23.21 -7.73 -12.71
N LEU A 341 -22.45 -7.46 -13.77
CA LEU A 341 -22.16 -6.10 -14.22
C LEU A 341 -23.44 -5.33 -14.57
N LYS A 342 -24.36 -5.95 -15.31
CA LYS A 342 -25.66 -5.34 -15.67
C LYS A 342 -26.53 -5.04 -14.46
N LYS A 343 -26.50 -5.89 -13.44
CA LYS A 343 -27.24 -5.67 -12.18
C LYS A 343 -26.64 -4.52 -11.37
N ALA A 344 -25.32 -4.39 -11.39
CA ALA A 344 -24.60 -3.40 -10.59
C ALA A 344 -24.52 -2.02 -11.26
N TYR A 345 -24.36 -1.95 -12.58
CA TYR A 345 -24.06 -0.72 -13.30
C TYR A 345 -24.87 -0.57 -14.58
N LYS A 346 -25.14 0.69 -14.94
CA LYS A 346 -25.62 1.03 -16.27
C LYS A 346 -24.46 0.92 -17.26
N ILE A 347 -24.62 0.10 -18.29
CA ILE A 347 -23.67 0.01 -19.40
C ILE A 347 -23.76 1.30 -20.22
N SER A 348 -22.62 1.94 -20.46
CA SER A 348 -22.54 3.17 -21.26
C SER A 348 -22.58 2.89 -22.75
N ARG A 349 -21.76 1.92 -23.19
CA ARG A 349 -21.67 1.48 -24.59
C ARG A 349 -21.01 0.11 -24.68
N ILE A 350 -21.22 -0.55 -25.81
CA ILE A 350 -20.57 -1.82 -26.17
C ILE A 350 -20.00 -1.67 -27.57
N GLU A 351 -18.70 -1.94 -27.71
CA GLU A 351 -17.95 -1.78 -28.95
C GLU A 351 -17.41 -3.14 -29.40
N PRO A 352 -17.41 -3.44 -30.72
CA PRO A 352 -16.75 -4.63 -31.23
C PRO A 352 -15.22 -4.48 -31.16
N ILE A 353 -14.53 -5.59 -30.93
CA ILE A 353 -13.09 -5.74 -31.13
C ILE A 353 -12.84 -7.01 -31.97
N GLU A 354 -11.61 -7.20 -32.45
CA GLU A 354 -11.26 -8.33 -33.33
C GLU A 354 -11.73 -9.69 -32.77
N ASP A 355 -11.42 -9.92 -31.49
CA ASP A 355 -11.70 -11.17 -30.79
C ASP A 355 -12.93 -11.15 -29.89
N GLY A 356 -13.82 -10.15 -30.02
CA GLY A 356 -15.02 -10.08 -29.19
C GLY A 356 -15.65 -8.70 -29.09
N ILE A 357 -15.99 -8.30 -27.87
CA ILE A 357 -16.57 -7.00 -27.55
C ILE A 357 -15.91 -6.39 -26.32
N VAL A 358 -15.99 -5.07 -26.20
CA VAL A 358 -15.64 -4.31 -25.00
C VAL A 358 -16.89 -3.60 -24.50
N VAL A 359 -17.23 -3.86 -23.23
CA VAL A 359 -18.34 -3.24 -22.51
C VAL A 359 -17.78 -2.13 -21.64
N HIS A 360 -18.28 -0.91 -21.80
CA HIS A 360 -17.81 0.26 -21.08
C HIS A 360 -18.79 0.70 -19.98
N VAL A 361 -18.25 1.09 -18.84
CA VAL A 361 -19.00 1.65 -17.70
C VAL A 361 -18.31 2.94 -17.24
N ASP A 362 -18.84 4.08 -17.70
CA ASP A 362 -18.21 5.39 -17.46
C ASP A 362 -18.27 5.80 -15.98
N GLU A 363 -19.28 5.33 -15.22
CA GLU A 363 -19.44 5.61 -13.78
C GLU A 363 -18.18 5.28 -12.98
N ILE A 364 -17.50 4.19 -13.35
CA ILE A 364 -16.26 3.73 -12.70
C ILE A 364 -15.03 3.87 -13.61
N LYS A 365 -15.18 4.53 -14.76
CA LYS A 365 -14.16 4.64 -15.81
C LYS A 365 -13.51 3.30 -16.14
N ALA A 366 -14.33 2.28 -16.39
CA ALA A 366 -13.86 0.93 -16.63
C ALA A 366 -14.35 0.36 -17.96
N SER A 367 -13.60 -0.59 -18.49
CA SER A 367 -14.01 -1.43 -19.59
C SER A 367 -13.79 -2.91 -19.31
N PHE A 368 -14.61 -3.75 -19.93
CA PHE A 368 -14.63 -5.19 -19.74
C PHE A 368 -14.67 -5.90 -21.09
N SER A 369 -13.70 -6.76 -21.37
CA SER A 369 -13.66 -7.52 -22.63
C SER A 369 -14.38 -8.86 -22.48
N ILE A 370 -15.25 -9.20 -23.44
CA ILE A 370 -15.90 -10.51 -23.54
C ILE A 370 -15.52 -11.17 -24.86
N SER A 371 -15.06 -12.41 -24.76
CA SER A 371 -14.66 -13.24 -25.90
C SER A 371 -15.79 -13.42 -26.90
N LYS A 372 -15.47 -13.41 -28.19
CA LYS A 372 -16.40 -13.75 -29.29
C LYS A 372 -17.00 -15.14 -29.13
N LYS A 373 -16.32 -16.06 -28.44
CA LYS A 373 -16.80 -17.41 -28.11
C LYS A 373 -18.06 -17.42 -27.24
N SER A 374 -18.29 -16.36 -26.47
CA SER A 374 -19.46 -16.21 -25.60
C SER A 374 -20.62 -15.46 -26.28
N LEU A 375 -20.48 -15.12 -27.57
CA LEU A 375 -21.46 -14.37 -28.34
C LEU A 375 -22.24 -15.27 -29.29
N LYS A 376 -23.57 -15.11 -29.33
CA LYS A 376 -24.44 -15.86 -30.25
C LYS A 376 -24.39 -15.29 -31.67
N THR A 377 -24.71 -16.11 -32.67
CA THR A 377 -24.82 -15.69 -34.07
C THR A 377 -25.71 -14.45 -34.23
N GLY A 378 -25.25 -13.48 -35.03
CA GLY A 378 -25.94 -12.21 -35.24
C GLY A 378 -25.69 -11.15 -34.17
N TRP A 379 -24.70 -11.34 -33.29
CA TRP A 379 -24.31 -10.34 -32.27
C TRP A 379 -23.87 -9.00 -32.85
N TRP A 380 -23.36 -8.97 -34.09
CA TRP A 380 -22.92 -7.76 -34.77
C TRP A 380 -23.82 -7.42 -35.95
N ASN A 381 -24.28 -6.17 -36.00
CA ASN A 381 -25.04 -5.65 -37.13
C ASN A 381 -24.13 -4.77 -37.99
N GLU A 382 -23.76 -5.28 -39.17
CA GLU A 382 -22.90 -4.57 -40.12
C GLU A 382 -23.49 -3.27 -40.66
N LYS A 383 -24.83 -3.14 -40.71
CA LYS A 383 -25.49 -1.95 -41.27
C LYS A 383 -25.54 -0.81 -40.26
N THR A 384 -25.90 -1.12 -39.01
CA THR A 384 -26.01 -0.11 -37.95
C THR A 384 -24.70 0.10 -37.21
N LYS A 385 -23.72 -0.79 -37.40
CA LYS A 385 -22.45 -0.81 -36.67
C LYS A 385 -22.66 -0.88 -35.15
N THR A 386 -23.59 -1.74 -34.73
CA THR A 386 -23.96 -1.91 -33.31
C THR A 386 -23.90 -3.38 -32.89
N VAL A 387 -23.58 -3.59 -31.60
CA VAL A 387 -23.69 -4.90 -30.94
C VAL A 387 -25.13 -5.12 -30.45
N ASP A 388 -25.69 -6.30 -30.72
CA ASP A 388 -26.96 -6.74 -30.14
C ASP A 388 -26.71 -7.37 -28.76
N GLU A 389 -27.03 -6.61 -27.71
CA GLU A 389 -26.83 -7.01 -26.32
C GLU A 389 -27.57 -8.33 -25.97
N THR A 390 -28.68 -8.65 -26.64
CA THR A 390 -29.43 -9.89 -26.39
C THR A 390 -28.68 -11.15 -26.83
N LYS A 391 -27.59 -10.98 -27.58
CA LYS A 391 -26.72 -12.07 -28.06
C LYS A 391 -25.52 -12.33 -27.16
N ILE A 392 -25.34 -11.55 -26.11
CA ILE A 392 -24.28 -11.75 -25.11
C ILE A 392 -24.81 -12.72 -24.04
N ALA A 393 -24.11 -13.82 -23.79
CA ALA A 393 -24.50 -14.75 -22.73
C ALA A 393 -24.33 -14.09 -21.36
N LEU A 394 -25.35 -14.20 -20.48
CA LEU A 394 -25.36 -13.52 -19.18
C LEU A 394 -24.26 -14.02 -18.24
N ASP A 395 -23.91 -15.31 -18.32
CA ASP A 395 -22.84 -15.97 -17.57
C ASP A 395 -21.44 -15.74 -18.16
N SER A 396 -21.30 -14.91 -19.20
CA SER A 396 -19.99 -14.59 -19.79
C SER A 396 -19.07 -13.95 -18.76
N HIS A 397 -17.90 -14.55 -18.54
CA HIS A 397 -16.82 -13.94 -17.75
C HIS A 397 -16.00 -12.96 -18.60
N PHE A 398 -15.34 -12.03 -17.91
CA PHE A 398 -14.50 -11.02 -18.54
C PHE A 398 -13.08 -11.54 -18.78
N GLU A 399 -12.58 -11.43 -20.00
CA GLU A 399 -11.17 -11.69 -20.32
C GLU A 399 -10.29 -10.60 -19.69
N ASN A 400 -10.67 -9.34 -19.87
CA ASN A 400 -10.01 -8.17 -19.29
C ASN A 400 -10.99 -7.33 -18.47
N PHE A 401 -10.50 -6.79 -17.35
CA PHE A 401 -11.16 -5.74 -16.59
C PHE A 401 -10.15 -4.61 -16.42
N ILE A 402 -10.38 -3.50 -17.12
CA ILE A 402 -9.44 -2.39 -17.21
C ILE A 402 -10.07 -1.13 -16.60
N LEU A 403 -9.29 -0.41 -15.81
CA LEU A 403 -9.60 0.94 -15.35
C LEU A 403 -8.79 1.95 -16.17
N TRP A 404 -9.46 3.05 -16.56
CA TRP A 404 -8.89 4.12 -17.37
C TRP A 404 -8.79 5.42 -16.57
N TRP A 405 -7.57 5.92 -16.42
CA TRP A 405 -7.20 7.06 -15.60
C TRP A 405 -6.58 8.14 -16.50
N ASN A 406 -7.43 9.00 -17.07
CA ASN A 406 -6.99 10.11 -17.93
C ASN A 406 -6.18 11.18 -17.20
#